data_AF-V5GZM0-F1
#
_entry.id   AF-V5GZM0-F1
#
_cell.length_a   1.000
_cell.length_b   1.000
_cell.length_c   1.000
_cell.angle_alpha   90.00
_cell.angle_beta   90.00
_cell.angle_gamma   90.00
#
_symmetry.space_group_name_H-M   'P 1'
#
loop_
_entity.id
_entity.type
_entity.pdbx_description
1 polymer ?
#
loop_
_entity_poly.entity_id
_entity_poly.type
_entity_poly.pdbx_seq_one_letter_code
_entity_poly.pdbx_strand_id
1 'polypeptide(L)'
;MVERKVNMKDLEAAAKASATSKVINTFNRPGQLDKINQIKQRYSRKKASVEALLKSAMQQQLDGVRVGLNELHCCLEDVLEIENSVKKMLGLFSDVPKLCNTLNEVRDENMRHSQYVTAKENLKHIFTVPDSVEKTKQWINEGKLLHTHQCLRDLENSRDDLLYELHKLPNQSPHDKSMLKAYFADVEVLSNLLEKQLTFILSRT
;
A
#
# COMPACT_ATOMS: atom_id res chain seq x y z
N MET A 1 -17.78 -15.59 41.29
CA MET A 1 -19.22 -15.93 41.22
C MET A 1 -19.31 -17.45 41.31
N VAL A 2 -19.76 -17.97 42.45
CA VAL A 2 -19.84 -19.42 42.67
C VAL A 2 -21.10 -19.93 41.97
N GLU A 3 -20.93 -20.68 40.89
CA GLU A 3 -22.02 -21.44 40.27
C GLU A 3 -22.63 -22.36 41.33
N ARG A 4 -23.81 -21.99 41.81
CA ARG A 4 -24.60 -22.81 42.71
C ARG A 4 -25.03 -24.03 41.89
N LYS A 5 -24.27 -25.13 41.98
CA LYS A 5 -24.64 -26.42 41.38
C LYS A 5 -26.04 -26.77 41.86
N VAL A 6 -27.02 -26.57 40.98
CA VAL A 6 -28.41 -26.88 41.29
C VAL A 6 -28.51 -28.39 41.34
N ASN A 7 -28.71 -28.93 42.54
CA ASN A 7 -28.76 -30.36 42.78
C ASN A 7 -30.08 -30.91 42.20
N MET A 8 -29.97 -31.79 41.20
CA MET A 8 -31.09 -32.37 40.46
C MET A 8 -32.12 -33.04 41.38
N LYS A 9 -31.64 -33.65 42.49
CA LYS A 9 -32.50 -34.30 43.48
C LYS A 9 -33.38 -33.30 44.24
N ASP A 10 -32.85 -32.12 44.55
CA ASP A 10 -33.59 -31.08 45.28
C ASP A 10 -34.62 -30.40 44.37
N LEU A 11 -34.30 -30.19 43.10
CA LEU A 11 -35.26 -29.75 42.08
C LEU A 11 -36.38 -30.77 41.86
N GLU A 12 -36.05 -32.06 41.82
CA GLU A 12 -37.03 -33.12 41.66
C GLU A 12 -37.98 -33.17 42.87
N ALA A 13 -37.46 -33.05 44.08
CA ALA A 13 -38.25 -33.00 45.30
C ALA A 13 -39.18 -31.77 45.33
N ALA A 14 -38.67 -30.59 44.98
CA ALA A 14 -39.47 -29.37 44.88
C ALA A 14 -40.56 -29.45 43.78
N ALA A 15 -40.21 -30.02 42.62
CA ALA A 15 -41.15 -30.24 41.52
C ALA A 15 -42.25 -31.23 41.91
N LYS A 16 -41.92 -32.32 42.62
CA LYS A 16 -42.90 -33.28 43.16
C LYS A 16 -43.83 -32.62 44.17
N ALA A 17 -43.29 -31.86 45.13
CA ALA A 17 -44.11 -31.15 46.12
C ALA A 17 -45.08 -30.15 45.48
N SER A 18 -44.59 -29.38 44.50
CA SER A 18 -45.40 -28.45 43.71
C SER A 18 -46.47 -29.17 42.88
N ALA A 19 -46.12 -30.30 42.25
CA ALA A 19 -47.06 -31.12 41.50
C ALA A 19 -48.16 -31.68 42.40
N THR A 20 -47.82 -32.19 43.59
CA THR A 20 -48.79 -32.68 44.58
C THR A 20 -49.75 -31.58 45.02
N SER A 21 -49.24 -30.41 45.40
CA SER A 21 -50.07 -29.25 45.75
C SER A 21 -51.00 -28.85 44.60
N LYS A 22 -50.49 -28.89 43.36
CA LYS A 22 -51.28 -28.58 42.16
C LYS A 22 -52.39 -29.59 41.88
N VAL A 23 -52.14 -30.87 42.10
CA VAL A 23 -53.14 -31.94 41.94
C VAL A 23 -54.24 -31.76 42.99
N ILE A 24 -53.87 -31.55 44.26
CA ILE A 24 -54.83 -31.27 45.35
C ILE A 24 -55.71 -30.08 44.98
N ASN A 25 -55.10 -28.96 44.59
CA ASN A 25 -55.83 -27.75 44.23
C ASN A 25 -56.73 -27.89 42.99
N THR A 26 -56.40 -28.81 42.07
CA THR A 26 -57.15 -29.02 40.82
C THR A 26 -58.35 -29.96 41.00
N PHE A 27 -58.28 -30.91 41.95
CA PHE A 27 -59.29 -31.96 42.18
C PHE A 27 -59.94 -31.85 43.57
N ASN A 28 -60.32 -30.63 43.96
CA ASN A 28 -60.95 -30.35 45.26
C ASN A 28 -62.43 -30.77 45.34
N ARG A 29 -63.10 -31.06 44.21
CA ARG A 29 -64.51 -31.50 44.16
C ARG A 29 -64.68 -32.72 43.24
N PRO A 30 -65.56 -33.69 43.56
CA PRO A 30 -65.70 -34.94 42.81
C PRO A 30 -66.09 -34.75 41.33
N GLY A 31 -66.93 -33.75 41.00
CA GLY A 31 -67.30 -33.45 39.60
C GLY A 31 -66.17 -32.86 38.73
N GLN A 32 -64.97 -32.62 39.28
CA GLN A 32 -63.80 -32.19 38.51
C GLN A 32 -63.04 -33.38 37.89
N LEU A 33 -63.32 -34.61 38.34
CA LEU A 33 -62.73 -35.83 37.80
C LEU A 33 -63.21 -36.12 36.36
N ASP A 34 -64.38 -35.64 35.95
CA ASP A 34 -64.89 -35.80 34.59
C ASP A 34 -63.99 -35.13 33.53
N LYS A 35 -63.24 -34.10 33.94
CA LYS A 35 -62.31 -33.35 33.08
C LYS A 35 -60.89 -33.93 33.06
N ILE A 36 -60.64 -35.03 33.76
CA ILE A 36 -59.29 -35.62 33.92
C ILE A 36 -58.65 -35.98 32.58
N ASN A 37 -59.42 -36.49 31.62
CA ASN A 37 -58.92 -36.87 30.30
C ASN A 37 -58.44 -35.65 29.50
N GLN A 38 -59.19 -34.54 29.55
CA GLN A 38 -58.81 -33.28 28.90
C GLN A 38 -57.55 -32.68 29.54
N ILE A 39 -57.47 -32.71 30.87
CA ILE A 39 -56.31 -32.22 31.64
C ILE A 39 -55.07 -33.08 31.33
N LYS A 40 -55.20 -34.40 31.32
CA LYS A 40 -54.13 -35.35 30.95
C LYS A 40 -53.63 -35.09 29.54
N GLN A 41 -54.52 -34.87 28.58
CA GLN A 41 -54.14 -34.56 27.20
C GLN A 41 -53.40 -33.23 27.10
N ARG A 42 -53.83 -32.20 27.84
CA ARG A 42 -53.13 -30.91 27.90
C ARG A 42 -51.72 -31.04 28.49
N TYR A 43 -51.56 -31.79 29.57
CA TYR A 43 -50.24 -32.05 30.15
C TYR A 43 -49.34 -32.87 29.21
N SER A 44 -49.89 -33.86 28.51
CA SER A 44 -49.16 -34.63 27.50
C SER A 44 -48.65 -33.74 26.36
N ARG A 45 -49.50 -32.86 25.80
CA ARG A 45 -49.09 -31.88 24.77
C ARG A 45 -48.02 -30.92 25.28
N LYS A 46 -48.17 -30.40 26.50
CA LYS A 46 -47.18 -29.50 27.11
C LYS A 46 -45.84 -30.20 27.32
N LYS A 47 -45.85 -31.46 27.80
CA LYS A 47 -44.65 -32.27 27.94
C LYS A 47 -43.96 -32.47 26.59
N ALA A 48 -44.69 -32.89 25.56
CA ALA A 48 -44.14 -33.09 24.22
C ALA A 48 -43.54 -31.80 23.64
N SER A 49 -44.18 -30.65 23.86
CA SER A 49 -43.66 -29.34 23.43
C SER A 49 -42.37 -28.97 24.16
N VAL A 50 -42.30 -29.16 25.49
CA VAL A 50 -41.08 -28.90 26.26
C VAL A 50 -39.96 -29.85 25.86
N GLU A 51 -40.25 -31.14 25.63
CA GLU A 51 -39.27 -32.10 25.14
C GLU A 51 -38.73 -31.72 23.76
N ALA A 52 -39.59 -31.27 22.84
CA ALA A 52 -39.18 -30.79 21.53
C ALA A 52 -38.29 -29.54 21.63
N LEU A 53 -38.67 -28.57 22.47
CA LEU A 53 -37.87 -27.38 22.72
C LEU A 53 -36.51 -27.71 23.34
N LEU A 54 -36.46 -28.61 24.33
CA LEU A 54 -35.21 -29.05 24.94
C LEU A 54 -34.31 -29.77 23.94
N LYS A 55 -34.87 -30.64 23.09
CA LYS A 55 -34.12 -31.31 22.02
C LYS A 55 -33.55 -30.30 21.02
N SER A 56 -34.36 -29.33 20.58
CA SER A 56 -33.92 -28.30 19.65
C SER A 56 -32.85 -27.39 20.26
N ALA A 57 -33.02 -26.97 21.52
CA ALA A 57 -32.04 -26.14 22.22
C ALA A 57 -30.73 -26.90 22.44
N MET A 58 -30.79 -28.17 22.84
CA MET A 58 -29.61 -29.01 23.02
C MET A 58 -28.88 -29.22 21.69
N GLN A 59 -29.62 -29.47 20.61
CA GLN A 59 -29.04 -29.60 19.28
C GLN A 59 -28.35 -28.31 18.84
N GLN A 60 -29.00 -27.15 19.02
CA GLN A 60 -28.40 -25.85 18.71
C GLN A 60 -27.12 -25.58 19.51
N GLN A 61 -27.09 -25.93 20.80
CA GLN A 61 -25.89 -25.78 21.62
C GLN A 61 -24.77 -26.71 21.16
N LEU A 62 -25.08 -27.97 20.83
CA LEU A 62 -24.11 -28.91 20.30
C LEU A 62 -23.55 -28.47 18.94
N ASP A 63 -24.40 -27.97 18.05
CA ASP A 63 -23.99 -27.45 16.75
C ASP A 63 -23.11 -26.21 16.92
N GLY A 64 -23.47 -25.30 17.83
CA GLY A 64 -22.65 -24.13 18.16
C GLY A 64 -21.27 -24.51 18.71
N VAL A 65 -21.19 -25.49 19.61
CA VAL A 65 -19.91 -26.00 20.13
C VAL A 65 -19.08 -26.64 19.02
N ARG A 66 -19.72 -27.42 18.13
CA ARG A 66 -19.04 -28.08 17.01
C ARG A 66 -18.46 -27.05 16.04
N VAL A 67 -19.23 -26.02 15.67
CA VAL A 67 -18.76 -24.94 14.80
C VAL A 67 -17.62 -24.19 15.46
N GLY A 68 -17.78 -23.79 16.73
CA GLY A 68 -16.73 -23.07 17.46
C GLY A 68 -15.43 -23.87 17.60
N LEU A 69 -15.50 -25.19 17.83
CA LEU A 69 -14.31 -26.06 17.84
C LEU A 69 -13.63 -26.14 16.47
N ASN A 70 -14.43 -26.20 15.39
CA ASN A 70 -13.89 -26.22 14.04
C ASN A 70 -13.24 -24.88 13.68
N GLU A 71 -13.86 -23.76 14.02
CA GLU A 71 -13.28 -22.43 13.83
C GLU A 71 -11.98 -22.25 14.61
N LEU A 72 -11.92 -22.68 15.87
CA LEU A 72 -10.68 -22.66 16.66
C LEU A 72 -9.58 -23.53 16.05
N HIS A 73 -9.94 -24.68 15.48
CA HIS A 73 -8.99 -25.53 14.77
C HIS A 73 -8.44 -24.84 13.52
N CYS A 74 -9.30 -24.26 12.68
CA CYS A 74 -8.87 -23.50 11.50
C CYS A 74 -7.98 -22.31 11.89
N CYS A 75 -8.36 -21.53 12.90
CA CYS A 75 -7.54 -20.42 13.37
C CYS A 75 -6.15 -20.86 13.86
N LEU A 76 -6.05 -22.05 14.47
CA LEU A 76 -4.76 -22.61 14.87
C LEU A 76 -3.90 -22.97 13.65
N GLU A 77 -4.49 -23.60 12.63
CA GLU A 77 -3.81 -23.91 11.37
C GLU A 77 -3.34 -22.62 10.66
N ASP A 78 -4.21 -21.61 10.58
CA ASP A 78 -3.89 -20.31 9.98
C ASP A 78 -2.70 -19.63 10.68
N VAL A 79 -2.67 -19.66 12.02
CA VAL A 79 -1.57 -19.07 12.80
C VAL A 79 -0.24 -19.78 12.51
N LEU A 80 -0.25 -21.11 12.39
CA LEU A 80 0.94 -21.88 12.03
C LEU A 80 1.41 -21.58 10.60
N GLU A 81 0.49 -21.41 9.66
CA GLU A 81 0.81 -21.03 8.28
C GLU A 81 1.41 -19.62 8.22
N ILE A 82 0.83 -18.67 8.96
CA ILE A 82 1.35 -17.30 9.07
C ILE A 82 2.75 -17.32 9.69
N GLU A 83 2.98 -18.06 10.77
CA GLU A 83 4.29 -18.17 11.40
C GLU A 83 5.34 -18.70 10.41
N ASN A 84 5.00 -19.75 9.67
CA ASN A 84 5.87 -20.33 8.64
C ASN A 84 6.15 -19.34 7.51
N SER A 85 5.14 -18.59 7.07
CA SER A 85 5.27 -17.58 6.02
C SER A 85 6.18 -16.42 6.47
N VAL A 86 6.02 -15.97 7.72
CA VAL A 86 6.89 -14.95 8.32
C VAL A 86 8.32 -15.44 8.44
N LYS A 87 8.55 -16.68 8.88
CA LYS A 87 9.90 -17.28 8.93
C LYS A 87 10.56 -17.34 7.54
N LYS A 88 9.81 -17.78 6.51
CA LYS A 88 10.30 -17.79 5.12
C LYS A 88 10.67 -16.40 4.64
N MET A 89 9.81 -15.42 4.90
CA MET A 89 10.03 -14.02 4.52
C MET A 89 11.29 -13.45 5.18
N LEU A 90 11.46 -13.65 6.49
CA LEU A 90 12.66 -13.22 7.22
C LEU A 90 13.93 -13.91 6.69
N GLY A 91 13.84 -15.19 6.32
CA GLY A 91 14.92 -15.91 5.66
C GLY A 91 15.36 -15.25 4.36
N LEU A 92 14.41 -14.92 3.47
CA LEU A 92 14.69 -14.22 2.21
C LEU A 92 15.30 -12.83 2.42
N PHE A 93 14.82 -12.08 3.42
CA PHE A 93 15.38 -10.78 3.74
C PHE A 93 16.83 -10.84 4.24
N SER A 94 17.25 -11.94 4.85
CA SER A 94 18.65 -12.12 5.28
C SER A 94 19.64 -12.17 4.11
N ASP A 95 19.16 -12.53 2.91
CA ASP A 95 19.98 -12.61 1.70
C ASP A 95 20.01 -11.29 0.92
N VAL A 96 19.07 -10.36 1.18
CA VAL A 96 19.01 -9.05 0.51
C VAL A 96 20.29 -8.21 0.75
N PRO A 97 20.83 -8.07 1.98
CA PRO A 97 22.08 -7.35 2.20
C PRO A 97 23.27 -7.97 1.45
N LYS A 98 23.34 -9.30 1.36
CA LYS A 98 24.40 -10.01 0.62
C LYS A 98 24.32 -9.69 -0.86
N LEU A 99 23.11 -9.73 -1.43
CA LEU A 99 22.85 -9.39 -2.82
C LEU A 99 23.17 -7.91 -3.11
N CYS A 100 22.78 -7.01 -2.21
CA CYS A 100 23.09 -5.58 -2.31
C CYS A 100 24.61 -5.33 -2.33
N ASN A 101 25.36 -6.05 -1.50
CA ASN A 101 26.82 -5.98 -1.48
C ASN A 101 27.43 -6.49 -2.80
N THR A 102 26.97 -7.63 -3.34
CA THR A 102 27.46 -8.12 -4.64
C THR A 102 27.09 -7.21 -5.80
N LEU A 103 25.93 -6.55 -5.74
CA LEU A 103 25.48 -5.61 -6.76
C LEU A 103 26.12 -4.23 -6.62
N ASN A 104 26.75 -3.89 -5.49
CA ASN A 104 27.42 -2.59 -5.32
C ASN A 104 28.55 -2.43 -6.33
N GLU A 105 29.34 -3.47 -6.61
CA GLU A 105 30.41 -3.39 -7.61
C GLU A 105 29.86 -3.10 -9.01
N VAL A 106 28.78 -3.79 -9.40
CA VAL A 106 28.09 -3.56 -10.68
C VAL A 106 27.48 -2.15 -10.71
N ARG A 107 26.92 -1.68 -9.60
CA ARG A 107 26.35 -0.34 -9.48
C ARG A 107 27.43 0.73 -9.65
N ASP A 108 28.59 0.54 -9.03
CA ASP A 108 29.72 1.46 -9.11
C ASP A 108 30.29 1.50 -10.53
N GLU A 109 30.42 0.34 -11.19
CA GLU A 109 30.86 0.27 -12.58
C GLU A 109 29.82 0.88 -13.54
N ASN A 110 28.53 0.64 -13.32
CA ASN A 110 27.47 1.28 -14.08
C ASN A 110 27.46 2.81 -13.88
N MET A 111 27.74 3.28 -12.67
CA MET A 111 27.86 4.71 -12.39
C MET A 111 29.05 5.31 -13.13
N ARG A 112 30.22 4.64 -13.14
CA ARG A 112 31.38 5.05 -13.94
C ARG A 112 31.07 5.04 -15.43
N HIS A 113 30.43 3.99 -15.94
CA HIS A 113 30.04 3.90 -17.33
C HIS A 113 29.10 5.05 -17.73
N SER A 114 28.08 5.32 -16.91
CA SER A 114 27.18 6.46 -17.13
C SER A 114 27.95 7.77 -17.15
N GLN A 115 28.92 7.97 -16.25
CA GLN A 115 29.78 9.16 -16.25
C GLN A 115 30.62 9.27 -17.53
N TYR A 116 31.20 8.17 -18.03
CA TYR A 116 31.98 8.18 -19.26
C TYR A 116 31.14 8.44 -20.50
N VAL A 117 29.93 7.87 -20.58
CA VAL A 117 28.99 8.13 -21.68
C VAL A 117 28.59 9.61 -21.69
N THR A 118 28.23 10.15 -20.52
CA THR A 118 27.92 11.58 -20.36
C THR A 118 29.13 12.44 -20.74
N ALA A 119 30.33 12.14 -20.24
CA ALA A 119 31.54 12.89 -20.56
C ALA A 119 31.85 12.87 -22.07
N LYS A 120 31.64 11.74 -22.74
CA LYS A 120 31.84 11.59 -24.19
C LYS A 120 30.88 12.48 -24.98
N GLU A 121 29.60 12.52 -24.60
CA GLU A 121 28.62 13.40 -25.28
C GLU A 121 28.93 14.87 -24.98
N ASN A 122 29.26 15.19 -23.73
CA ASN A 122 29.63 16.54 -23.30
C ASN A 122 30.87 17.08 -24.04
N LEU A 123 31.87 16.25 -24.32
CA LEU A 123 33.04 16.64 -25.10
C LEU A 123 32.67 17.12 -26.51
N LYS A 124 31.67 16.50 -27.15
CA LYS A 124 31.20 16.93 -28.48
C LYS A 124 30.64 18.35 -28.43
N HIS A 125 29.92 18.72 -27.38
CA HIS A 125 29.42 20.08 -27.19
C HIS A 125 30.57 21.06 -26.89
N ILE A 126 31.54 20.70 -26.04
CA ILE A 126 32.69 21.56 -25.70
C ILE A 126 33.59 21.86 -26.91
N PHE A 127 33.70 20.96 -27.89
CA PHE A 127 34.49 21.23 -29.10
C PHE A 127 33.71 22.00 -30.16
N THR A 128 32.38 21.88 -30.22
CA THR A 128 31.57 22.49 -31.29
C THR A 128 31.00 23.86 -30.94
N VAL A 129 30.90 24.21 -29.64
CA VAL A 129 30.37 25.50 -29.18
C VAL A 129 31.20 26.70 -29.65
N PRO A 130 32.55 26.73 -29.61
CA PRO A 130 33.33 27.90 -30.02
C PRO A 130 33.16 28.21 -31.52
N ASP A 131 33.22 27.17 -32.36
CA ASP A 131 33.01 27.27 -33.81
C ASP A 131 31.57 27.72 -34.15
N SER A 132 30.59 27.22 -33.39
CA SER A 132 29.19 27.57 -33.58
C SER A 132 28.89 29.01 -33.11
N VAL A 133 29.55 29.47 -32.05
CA VAL A 133 29.50 30.87 -31.58
C VAL A 133 30.06 31.80 -32.67
N GLU A 134 31.19 31.47 -33.30
CA GLU A 134 31.76 32.28 -34.36
C GLU A 134 30.85 32.34 -35.60
N LYS A 135 30.29 31.20 -36.03
CA LYS A 135 29.31 31.15 -37.13
C LYS A 135 28.06 31.96 -36.83
N THR A 136 27.56 31.91 -35.59
CA THR A 136 26.40 32.68 -35.17
C THR A 136 26.69 34.19 -35.21
N LYS A 137 27.90 34.64 -34.81
CA LYS A 137 28.33 36.04 -34.97
C LYS A 137 28.35 36.47 -36.44
N GLN A 138 28.81 35.60 -37.35
CA GLN A 138 28.78 35.88 -38.79
C GLN A 138 27.35 36.00 -39.32
N TRP A 139 26.43 35.10 -38.96
CA TRP A 139 25.03 35.18 -39.40
C TRP A 139 24.27 36.38 -38.86
N ILE A 140 24.61 36.84 -37.65
CA ILE A 140 24.12 38.12 -37.09
C ILE A 140 24.56 39.28 -37.99
N ASN A 141 25.83 39.32 -38.38
CA ASN A 141 26.37 40.37 -39.24
C ASN A 141 25.79 40.31 -40.67
N GLU A 142 25.46 39.13 -41.16
CA GLU A 142 24.80 38.92 -42.46
C GLU A 142 23.29 39.17 -42.45
N GLY A 143 22.68 39.43 -41.28
CA GLY A 143 21.24 39.67 -41.13
C GLY A 143 20.36 38.41 -41.27
N LYS A 144 20.94 37.21 -41.21
CA LYS A 144 20.24 35.93 -41.31
C LYS A 144 19.64 35.51 -39.96
N LEU A 145 18.56 36.18 -39.57
CA LEU A 145 17.94 36.05 -38.23
C LEU A 145 17.44 34.64 -37.92
N LEU A 146 16.85 33.94 -38.89
CA LEU A 146 16.31 32.58 -38.67
C LEU A 146 17.42 31.57 -38.35
N HIS A 147 18.50 31.60 -39.13
CA HIS A 147 19.67 30.74 -38.90
C HIS A 147 20.39 31.09 -37.60
N THR A 148 20.45 32.38 -37.27
CA THR A 148 20.99 32.86 -36.00
C THR A 148 20.19 32.30 -34.82
N HIS A 149 18.86 32.42 -34.85
CA HIS A 149 17.99 31.91 -33.78
C HIS A 149 18.08 30.38 -33.65
N GLN A 150 18.14 29.65 -34.77
CA GLN A 150 18.32 28.20 -34.74
C GLN A 150 19.63 27.79 -34.07
N CYS A 151 20.75 28.44 -34.44
CA CYS A 151 22.06 28.14 -33.87
C CYS A 151 22.14 28.53 -32.39
N LEU A 152 21.55 29.66 -32.01
CA LEU A 152 21.46 30.10 -30.63
C LEU A 152 20.68 29.09 -29.77
N ARG A 153 19.55 28.59 -30.27
CA ARG A 153 18.76 27.55 -29.59
C ARG A 153 19.54 26.25 -29.41
N ASP A 154 20.32 25.83 -30.39
CA ASP A 154 21.15 24.62 -30.29
C ASP A 154 22.29 24.80 -29.26
N LEU A 155 22.85 26.00 -29.16
CA LEU A 155 23.84 26.37 -28.15
C LEU A 155 23.25 26.41 -26.73
N GLU A 156 22.04 26.98 -26.58
CA GLU A 156 21.32 27.03 -25.30
C GLU A 156 20.88 25.63 -24.83
N ASN A 157 20.38 24.78 -25.74
CA ASN A 157 20.08 23.39 -25.42
C ASN A 157 21.34 22.65 -24.95
N SER A 158 22.46 22.83 -25.64
CA SER A 158 23.74 22.22 -25.24
C SER A 158 24.19 22.66 -23.85
N ARG A 159 23.98 23.94 -23.49
CA ARG A 159 24.26 24.48 -22.14
C ARG A 159 23.36 23.81 -21.09
N ASP A 160 22.08 23.71 -21.38
CA ASP A 160 21.08 23.21 -20.43
C ASP A 160 21.24 21.70 -20.20
N ASP A 161 21.58 20.93 -21.24
CA ASP A 161 21.92 19.51 -21.14
C ASP A 161 23.16 19.29 -20.26
N LEU A 162 24.21 20.12 -20.45
CA LEU A 162 25.42 20.07 -19.61
C LEU A 162 25.15 20.43 -18.15
N LEU A 163 24.29 21.43 -17.90
CA LEU A 163 23.88 21.82 -16.55
C LEU A 163 23.03 20.74 -15.88
N TYR A 164 22.14 20.08 -16.63
CA TYR A 164 21.29 19.01 -16.13
C TYR A 164 22.12 17.81 -15.68
N GLU A 165 23.11 17.39 -16.49
CA GLU A 165 24.01 16.29 -16.14
C GLU A 165 24.91 16.62 -14.94
N LEU A 166 25.37 17.88 -14.80
CA LEU A 166 26.08 18.32 -13.59
C LEU A 166 25.21 18.22 -12.34
N HIS A 167 23.93 18.54 -12.44
CA HIS A 167 22.98 18.49 -11.32
C HIS A 167 22.63 17.06 -10.88
N LYS A 168 22.76 16.07 -11.77
CA LYS A 168 22.51 14.65 -11.51
C LYS A 168 23.62 13.99 -10.68
N LEU A 169 24.82 14.56 -10.69
CA LEU A 169 25.94 14.07 -9.89
C LEU A 169 25.74 14.41 -8.41
N PRO A 170 25.93 13.46 -7.48
CA PRO A 170 25.77 13.70 -6.04
C PRO A 170 26.82 14.70 -5.49
N ASN A 171 27.94 14.87 -6.19
CA ASN A 171 28.99 15.83 -5.86
C ASN A 171 28.83 17.10 -6.71
N GLN A 172 27.91 17.98 -6.32
CA GLN A 172 27.73 19.28 -6.95
C GLN A 172 28.91 20.20 -6.59
N SER A 173 29.99 20.15 -7.38
CA SER A 173 31.10 21.08 -7.25
C SER A 173 30.67 22.49 -7.69
N PRO A 174 30.64 23.50 -6.79
CA PRO A 174 30.31 24.87 -7.18
C PRO A 174 31.32 25.47 -8.17
N HIS A 175 32.54 24.91 -8.22
CA HIS A 175 33.56 25.26 -9.19
C HIS A 175 33.17 24.86 -10.62
N ASP A 176 32.63 23.66 -10.81
CA ASP A 176 32.26 23.14 -12.13
C ASP A 176 31.07 23.90 -12.72
N LYS A 177 30.13 24.29 -11.84
CA LYS A 177 29.02 25.19 -12.22
C LYS A 177 29.52 26.58 -12.64
N SER A 178 30.55 27.09 -11.98
CA SER A 178 31.13 28.40 -12.30
C SER A 178 31.94 28.36 -13.60
N MET A 179 32.67 27.26 -13.85
CA MET A 179 33.39 27.02 -15.09
C MET A 179 32.46 26.92 -16.30
N LEU A 180 31.36 26.15 -16.19
CA LEU A 180 30.35 26.04 -17.25
C LEU A 180 29.69 27.39 -17.56
N LYS A 181 29.37 28.18 -16.53
CA LYS A 181 28.83 29.54 -16.73
C LYS A 181 29.80 30.45 -17.47
N ALA A 182 31.09 30.41 -17.13
CA ALA A 182 32.11 31.20 -17.81
C ALA A 182 32.27 30.78 -19.28
N TYR A 183 32.20 29.47 -19.56
CA TYR A 183 32.32 28.92 -20.91
C TYR A 183 31.14 29.33 -21.82
N PHE A 184 29.92 29.37 -21.29
CA PHE A 184 28.72 29.78 -22.05
C PHE A 184 28.42 31.29 -22.00
N ALA A 185 29.28 32.11 -21.39
CA ALA A 185 29.09 33.56 -21.32
C ALA A 185 28.97 34.20 -22.72
N ASP A 186 29.70 33.68 -23.71
CA ASP A 186 29.64 34.16 -25.10
C ASP A 186 28.29 33.90 -25.77
N VAL A 187 27.56 32.86 -25.34
CA VAL A 187 26.20 32.55 -25.83
C VAL A 187 25.19 33.57 -25.28
N GLU A 188 25.37 34.03 -24.04
CA GLU A 188 24.57 35.11 -23.47
C GLU A 188 24.81 36.44 -24.20
N VAL A 189 26.06 36.72 -24.58
CA VAL A 189 26.39 37.89 -25.42
C VAL A 189 25.74 37.79 -26.80
N LEU A 190 25.73 36.60 -27.42
CA LEU A 190 25.04 36.36 -28.69
C LEU A 190 23.53 36.60 -28.60
N SER A 191 22.90 36.14 -27.52
CA SER A 191 21.47 36.36 -27.26
C SER A 191 21.14 37.86 -27.19
N ASN A 192 21.93 38.62 -26.43
CA ASN A 192 21.80 40.08 -26.33
C ASN A 192 22.04 40.80 -27.68
N LEU A 193 22.95 40.29 -28.52
CA LEU A 193 23.20 40.86 -29.85
C LEU A 193 22.04 40.60 -30.83
N LEU A 194 21.46 39.41 -30.78
CA LEU A 194 20.26 39.08 -31.55
C LEU A 194 19.07 39.94 -31.12
N GLU A 195 18.87 40.13 -29.81
CA GLU A 195 17.84 41.02 -29.26
C GLU A 195 17.99 42.43 -29.84
N LYS A 196 19.19 43.03 -29.78
CA LYS A 196 19.44 44.37 -30.33
C LYS A 196 19.15 44.46 -31.83
N GLN A 197 19.51 43.44 -32.62
CA GLN A 197 19.21 43.41 -34.05
C GLN A 197 17.70 43.30 -34.31
N LEU A 198 16.98 42.48 -33.55
CA LEU A 198 15.53 42.37 -33.63
C LEU A 198 14.85 43.68 -33.26
N THR A 199 15.24 44.33 -32.15
CA THR A 199 14.71 45.64 -31.74
C THR A 199 14.98 46.71 -32.80
N PHE A 200 16.19 46.71 -33.39
CA PHE A 200 16.53 47.64 -34.45
C PHE A 200 15.64 47.45 -35.68
N ILE A 201 15.41 46.22 -36.13
CA ILE A 201 14.54 45.92 -37.28
C ILE A 201 13.09 46.28 -36.96
N LEU A 202 12.59 45.92 -35.78
CA LEU A 202 11.23 46.23 -35.34
C LEU A 202 11.00 47.74 -35.18
N SER A 203 12.01 48.52 -34.78
CA SER A 203 11.92 49.98 -34.69
C SER A 203 11.90 50.70 -36.04
N ARG A 204 12.27 49.98 -37.11
CA ARG A 204 12.39 50.48 -38.48
C ARG A 204 11.22 50.06 -39.37
N THR A 205 10.32 49.22 -38.85
CA THR A 205 9.10 48.73 -39.51
C THR A 205 7.89 49.45 -38.90
#